data_AF-A0A7I4Z2F9-F1
#
_entry.id   AF-A0A7I4Z2F9-F1
#
_cell.length_a   1.000
_cell.length_b   1.000
_cell.length_c   1.000
_cell.angle_alpha   90.00
_cell.angle_beta   90.00
_cell.angle_gamma   90.00
#
_symmetry.space_group_name_H-M   'P 1'
#
loop_
_entity.id
_entity.type
_entity.pdbx_description
1 polymer ?
#
loop_
_entity_poly.entity_id
_entity_poly.type
_entity_poly.pdbx_seq_one_letter_code
_entity_poly.pdbx_strand_id
1 'polypeptide(L)'
;MPRGLDAAITQAHLGDGTLYKPSSEGEYKRQYRRLNSVWLDIAHRADLPKSLITRLKCDLPVCPVLYVLIKTHKLAPNTHASLDPSDFKVRPIISNVGGPTDRISWLLNLVLTQLLTFIPAHLSNTRRFLDQLRETRFRRNHVIESFDVTSLYTNVSNGDALQATHELLNEHAGSINMYGLSVSHVVTLVKECLDCSIFRWSGQYFRQVRGLAMGQRLAPVLAIVYMSKIERPVLDRRPVLYCRYVDDCFVACSTQKEMDTCFELLNTQAENIRFTREKPIDTWLPFLNMQVQLERGFLRTKWYRKPTSKNILVHFRSAHPLKTKQAITRTQHV
;
A
#
# COMPACT_ATOMS: atom_id res chain seq x y z
N MET A 1 -20.54 7.39 -16.34
CA MET A 1 -19.79 8.66 -16.24
C MET A 1 -19.39 9.07 -17.65
N PRO A 2 -19.66 10.32 -18.07
CA PRO A 2 -19.21 10.83 -19.37
C PRO A 2 -17.68 10.78 -19.50
N ARG A 3 -17.16 10.49 -20.69
CA ARG A 3 -15.71 10.43 -20.96
C ARG A 3 -14.98 11.74 -20.61
N GLY A 4 -15.64 12.88 -20.81
CA GLY A 4 -15.10 14.19 -20.44
C GLY A 4 -14.91 14.37 -18.94
N LEU A 5 -15.82 13.86 -18.12
CA LEU A 5 -15.73 13.95 -16.66
C LEU A 5 -14.59 13.07 -16.11
N ASP A 6 -14.43 11.85 -16.64
CA ASP A 6 -13.32 10.96 -16.25
C ASP A 6 -11.94 11.59 -16.56
N ALA A 7 -11.82 12.24 -17.73
CA ALA A 7 -10.62 12.98 -18.09
C ALA A 7 -10.38 14.18 -17.16
N ALA A 8 -11.41 14.95 -16.84
CA ALA A 8 -11.31 16.09 -15.92
C ALA A 8 -10.94 15.67 -14.50
N ILE A 9 -11.48 14.56 -13.98
CA ILE A 9 -11.09 13.96 -12.69
C ILE A 9 -9.61 13.59 -12.69
N THR A 10 -9.14 12.93 -13.74
CA THR A 10 -7.73 12.54 -13.82
C THR A 10 -6.82 13.76 -13.93
N GLN A 11 -7.23 14.78 -14.69
CA GLN A 11 -6.47 16.03 -14.83
C GLN A 11 -6.41 16.81 -13.51
N ALA A 12 -7.51 16.90 -12.77
CA ALA A 12 -7.54 17.50 -11.44
C ALA A 12 -6.59 16.76 -10.47
N HIS A 13 -6.60 15.42 -10.50
CA HIS A 13 -5.68 14.60 -9.68
C HIS A 13 -4.21 14.80 -10.05
N LEU A 14 -3.89 14.90 -11.34
CA LEU A 14 -2.54 15.20 -11.83
C LEU A 14 -2.09 16.64 -11.55
N GLY A 15 -3.04 17.53 -11.24
CA GLY A 15 -2.76 18.92 -10.85
C GLY A 15 -2.14 19.08 -9.46
N ASP A 16 -2.10 18.02 -8.64
CA ASP A 16 -1.42 18.04 -7.35
C ASP A 16 0.11 18.09 -7.53
N GLY A 17 0.66 19.31 -7.54
CA GLY A 17 2.09 19.58 -7.67
C GLY A 17 2.96 19.04 -6.53
N THR A 18 2.36 18.60 -5.42
CA THR A 18 3.08 17.93 -4.33
C THR A 18 3.32 16.44 -4.61
N LEU A 19 2.54 15.86 -5.53
CA LEU A 19 2.61 14.43 -5.89
C LEU A 19 3.17 14.21 -7.29
N TYR A 20 2.82 15.07 -8.24
CA TYR A 20 3.18 14.89 -9.65
C TYR A 20 3.84 16.12 -10.24
N LYS A 21 4.74 15.89 -11.20
CA LYS A 21 5.32 16.96 -12.04
C LYS A 21 5.29 16.55 -13.51
N PRO A 22 5.16 17.50 -14.44
CA PRO A 22 5.42 17.25 -15.86
C PRO A 22 6.82 16.65 -16.07
N SER A 23 6.94 15.82 -17.09
CA SER A 23 8.17 15.10 -17.44
C SER A 23 8.29 15.00 -18.97
N SER A 24 9.33 14.34 -19.46
CA SER A 24 9.52 14.07 -20.89
C SER A 24 9.83 12.60 -21.22
N GLU A 25 9.69 12.24 -22.49
CA GLU A 25 10.16 10.96 -23.01
C GLU A 25 11.68 10.80 -22.84
N GLY A 26 12.43 11.90 -22.99
CA GLY A 26 13.88 11.90 -22.79
C GLY A 26 14.26 11.53 -21.36
N GLU A 27 13.55 12.07 -20.36
CA GLU A 27 13.73 11.71 -18.95
C GLU A 27 13.35 10.27 -18.67
N TYR A 28 12.23 9.80 -19.21
CA TYR A 28 11.82 8.39 -19.12
C TYR A 28 12.94 7.47 -19.63
N LYS A 29 13.49 7.79 -20.82
CA LYS A 29 14.60 7.04 -21.43
C LYS A 29 15.87 7.07 -20.57
N ARG A 30 16.19 8.20 -19.95
CA ARG A 30 17.35 8.30 -19.03
C ARG A 30 17.15 7.43 -17.80
N GLN A 31 15.97 7.46 -17.18
CA GLN A 31 15.70 6.72 -15.96
C GLN A 31 15.79 5.19 -16.16
N TYR A 32 15.13 4.63 -17.19
CA TYR A 32 15.19 3.17 -17.36
C TYR A 32 16.58 2.67 -17.78
N ARG A 33 17.32 3.46 -18.57
CA ARG A 33 18.70 3.11 -18.94
C ARG A 33 19.62 3.13 -17.73
N ARG A 34 19.47 4.11 -16.85
CA ARG A 34 20.18 4.17 -15.56
C ARG A 34 19.85 2.95 -14.71
N LEU A 35 18.57 2.61 -14.53
CA LEU A 35 18.15 1.42 -13.79
C LEU A 35 18.77 0.13 -14.36
N ASN A 36 18.77 -0.04 -15.69
CA ASN A 36 19.44 -1.17 -16.34
C ASN A 36 20.95 -1.18 -16.07
N SER A 37 21.61 -0.02 -16.17
CA SER A 37 23.06 0.10 -15.92
C SER A 37 23.41 -0.31 -14.49
N VAL A 38 22.65 0.18 -13.50
CA VAL A 38 22.86 -0.16 -12.09
C VAL A 38 22.55 -1.62 -11.81
N TRP A 39 21.48 -2.17 -12.43
CA TRP A 39 21.18 -3.60 -12.35
C TRP A 39 22.33 -4.46 -12.87
N LEU A 40 22.88 -4.13 -14.04
CA LEU A 40 23.98 -4.90 -14.61
C LEU A 40 25.23 -4.87 -13.73
N ASP A 41 25.65 -3.68 -13.26
CA ASP A 41 26.79 -3.54 -12.36
C ASP A 41 26.61 -4.38 -11.08
N ILE A 42 25.47 -4.23 -10.40
CA ILE A 42 25.16 -4.96 -9.17
C ILE A 42 25.10 -6.47 -9.42
N ALA A 43 24.42 -6.89 -10.49
CA ALA A 43 24.23 -8.31 -10.77
C ALA A 43 25.55 -9.01 -11.11
N HIS A 44 26.48 -8.32 -11.78
CA HIS A 44 27.83 -8.82 -12.02
C HIS A 44 28.67 -8.88 -10.74
N ARG A 45 28.62 -7.86 -9.88
CA ARG A 45 29.33 -7.86 -8.59
C ARG A 45 28.81 -8.92 -7.62
N ALA A 46 27.53 -9.24 -7.70
CA ALA A 46 26.88 -10.29 -6.93
C ALA A 46 27.05 -11.69 -7.54
N ASP A 47 27.81 -11.82 -8.63
CA ASP A 47 28.03 -13.08 -9.38
C ASP A 47 26.73 -13.83 -9.71
N LEU A 48 25.69 -13.08 -10.11
CA LEU A 48 24.41 -13.69 -10.44
C LEU A 48 24.49 -14.46 -11.77
N PRO A 49 23.71 -15.56 -11.92
CA PRO A 49 23.70 -16.33 -13.17
C PRO A 49 23.39 -15.44 -14.38
N LYS A 50 24.20 -15.56 -15.44
CA LYS A 50 24.04 -14.76 -16.68
C LYS A 50 22.61 -14.78 -17.23
N SER A 51 21.95 -15.95 -17.17
CA SER A 51 20.55 -16.11 -17.59
C SER A 51 19.58 -15.23 -16.79
N LEU A 52 19.81 -15.05 -15.48
CA LEU A 52 19.03 -14.16 -14.63
C LEU A 52 19.32 -12.69 -14.96
N ILE A 53 20.59 -12.33 -15.14
CA ILE A 53 21.01 -10.96 -15.50
C ILE A 53 20.29 -10.51 -16.77
N THR A 54 20.36 -11.30 -17.84
CA THR A 54 19.73 -11.01 -19.13
C THR A 54 18.21 -10.99 -19.01
N ARG A 55 17.61 -11.90 -18.23
CA ARG A 55 16.15 -11.97 -18.07
C ARG A 55 15.57 -10.74 -17.39
N LEU A 56 16.25 -10.21 -16.37
CA LEU A 56 15.73 -9.07 -15.60
C LEU A 56 16.04 -7.71 -16.23
N LYS A 57 17.07 -7.62 -17.09
CA LYS A 57 17.32 -6.44 -17.93
C LYS A 57 16.13 -6.19 -18.86
N CYS A 58 15.72 -4.93 -19.01
CA CYS A 58 14.62 -4.54 -19.89
C CYS A 58 15.07 -3.44 -20.86
N ASP A 59 15.47 -3.82 -22.07
CA ASP A 59 16.05 -2.87 -23.06
C ASP A 59 15.02 -1.91 -23.66
N LEU A 60 13.78 -2.37 -23.86
CA LEU A 60 12.69 -1.61 -24.45
C LEU A 60 11.43 -1.72 -23.57
N PRO A 61 11.42 -1.08 -22.39
CA PRO A 61 10.29 -1.15 -21.48
C PRO A 61 9.07 -0.38 -22.01
N VAL A 62 7.89 -0.92 -21.75
CA VAL A 62 6.62 -0.22 -21.97
C VAL A 62 6.53 0.92 -20.97
N CYS A 63 6.28 2.14 -21.46
CA CYS A 63 6.13 3.28 -20.54
C CYS A 63 4.91 3.06 -19.64
N PRO A 64 5.05 3.14 -18.30
CA PRO A 64 3.93 2.98 -17.40
C PRO A 64 2.80 3.96 -17.72
N VAL A 65 1.55 3.53 -17.52
CA VAL A 65 0.36 4.35 -17.85
C VAL A 65 -0.49 4.53 -16.60
N LEU A 66 -0.91 5.77 -16.35
CA LEU A 66 -1.86 6.10 -15.30
C LEU A 66 -3.29 5.86 -15.76
N TYR A 67 -4.09 5.23 -14.91
CA TYR A 67 -5.55 5.25 -14.96
C TYR A 67 -6.11 5.44 -13.55
N VAL A 68 -7.30 6.01 -13.43
CA VAL A 68 -7.92 6.27 -12.13
C VAL A 68 -9.09 5.31 -11.90
N LEU A 69 -9.26 4.87 -10.66
CA LEU A 69 -10.45 4.12 -10.23
C LEU A 69 -11.21 4.94 -9.19
N ILE A 70 -12.48 5.22 -9.44
CA ILE A 70 -13.32 6.00 -8.51
C ILE A 70 -13.61 5.19 -7.24
N LYS A 71 -13.46 5.83 -6.08
CA LYS A 71 -13.87 5.27 -4.78
C LYS A 71 -15.38 5.42 -4.60
N THR A 72 -16.13 4.54 -5.23
CA THR A 72 -17.61 4.57 -5.24
C THR A 72 -18.25 4.57 -3.85
N HIS A 73 -17.60 3.97 -2.85
CA HIS A 73 -18.05 3.93 -1.46
C HIS A 73 -17.77 5.22 -0.66
N LYS A 74 -17.06 6.19 -1.25
CA LYS A 74 -16.83 7.53 -0.66
C LYS A 74 -17.64 8.63 -1.38
N LEU A 75 -18.54 8.25 -2.29
CA LEU A 75 -19.43 9.19 -2.96
C LEU A 75 -20.56 9.59 -2.00
N ALA A 76 -20.89 10.87 -1.96
CA ALA A 76 -22.05 11.36 -1.22
C ALA A 76 -23.35 10.92 -1.95
N PRO A 77 -24.50 10.87 -1.25
CA PRO A 77 -25.77 10.41 -1.82
C PRO A 77 -26.20 11.12 -3.12
N ASN A 78 -25.70 12.34 -3.38
CA ASN A 78 -26.06 13.17 -4.53
C ASN A 78 -24.94 13.34 -5.57
N THR A 79 -23.78 12.68 -5.41
CA THR A 79 -22.63 12.85 -6.33
C THR A 79 -22.92 12.32 -7.74
N HIS A 80 -23.97 11.52 -7.93
CA HIS A 80 -24.36 10.97 -9.23
C HIS A 80 -24.74 12.04 -10.28
N ALA A 81 -25.14 13.24 -9.84
CA ALA A 81 -25.43 14.38 -10.70
C ALA A 81 -24.30 15.41 -10.77
N SER A 82 -23.24 15.24 -9.97
CA SER A 82 -22.12 16.20 -9.96
C SER A 82 -21.27 16.06 -11.23
N LEU A 83 -20.93 17.21 -11.80
CA LEU A 83 -19.96 17.36 -12.88
C LEU A 83 -18.64 17.97 -12.39
N ASP A 84 -18.52 18.24 -11.08
CA ASP A 84 -17.30 18.77 -10.49
C ASP A 84 -16.29 17.62 -10.25
N PRO A 85 -15.11 17.65 -10.89
CA PRO A 85 -14.08 16.64 -10.70
C PRO A 85 -13.61 16.48 -9.24
N SER A 86 -13.67 17.54 -8.44
CA SER A 86 -13.15 17.56 -7.06
C SER A 86 -13.98 16.74 -6.07
N ASP A 87 -15.24 16.46 -6.42
CA ASP A 87 -16.14 15.60 -5.65
C ASP A 87 -15.75 14.12 -5.70
N PHE A 88 -14.91 13.72 -6.67
CA PHE A 88 -14.58 12.32 -6.91
C PHE A 88 -13.24 11.95 -6.27
N LYS A 89 -13.28 11.17 -5.19
CA LYS A 89 -12.07 10.52 -4.66
C LYS A 89 -11.66 9.35 -5.55
N VAL A 90 -10.39 9.30 -5.92
CA VAL A 90 -9.86 8.27 -6.83
C VAL A 90 -8.74 7.42 -6.21
N ARG A 91 -8.46 6.28 -6.84
CA ARG A 91 -7.25 5.48 -6.69
C ARG A 91 -6.44 5.61 -7.99
N PRO A 92 -5.36 6.39 -8.01
CA PRO A 92 -4.50 6.49 -9.18
C PRO A 92 -3.67 5.23 -9.31
N ILE A 93 -3.82 4.47 -10.38
CA ILE A 93 -3.02 3.26 -10.64
C ILE A 93 -2.06 3.52 -11.80
N ILE A 94 -0.77 3.35 -11.54
CA ILE A 94 0.29 3.40 -12.55
C ILE A 94 0.62 1.95 -12.92
N SER A 95 0.14 1.53 -14.09
CA SER A 95 0.40 0.20 -14.61
C SER A 95 1.86 0.05 -14.99
N ASN A 96 2.61 -0.75 -14.22
CA ASN A 96 4.01 -1.06 -14.48
C ASN A 96 4.21 -2.37 -15.25
N VAL A 97 3.15 -2.94 -15.85
CA VAL A 97 3.25 -4.20 -16.60
C VAL A 97 4.17 -4.03 -17.81
N GLY A 98 5.26 -4.80 -17.86
CA GLY A 98 6.29 -4.64 -18.90
C GLY A 98 7.08 -3.33 -18.80
N GLY A 99 6.91 -2.60 -17.69
CA GLY A 99 7.60 -1.36 -17.41
C GLY A 99 9.04 -1.56 -16.94
N PRO A 100 9.78 -0.46 -16.78
CA PRO A 100 11.22 -0.51 -16.51
C PRO A 100 11.56 -1.19 -15.18
N THR A 101 10.70 -1.02 -14.17
CA THR A 101 10.92 -1.58 -12.84
C THR A 101 10.36 -2.99 -12.67
N ASP A 102 9.54 -3.50 -13.61
CA ASP A 102 8.68 -4.67 -13.41
C ASP A 102 9.47 -5.92 -12.99
N ARG A 103 10.54 -6.23 -13.74
CA ARG A 103 11.33 -7.45 -13.57
C ARG A 103 12.29 -7.36 -12.38
N ILE A 104 12.99 -6.25 -12.22
CA ILE A 104 13.89 -6.04 -11.08
C ILE A 104 13.09 -6.00 -9.78
N SER A 105 11.95 -5.30 -9.78
CA SER A 105 11.04 -5.26 -8.63
C SER A 105 10.48 -6.63 -8.28
N TRP A 106 10.38 -7.57 -9.22
CA TRP A 106 10.00 -8.96 -8.90
C TRP A 106 11.02 -9.63 -8.00
N LEU A 107 12.30 -9.57 -8.36
CA LEU A 107 13.38 -10.14 -7.56
C LEU A 107 13.44 -9.48 -6.19
N LEU A 108 13.41 -8.15 -6.15
CA LEU A 108 13.41 -7.40 -4.89
C LEU A 108 12.20 -7.75 -4.02
N ASN A 109 11.02 -7.93 -4.61
CA ASN A 109 9.84 -8.32 -3.85
C ASN A 109 9.96 -9.72 -3.24
N LEU A 110 10.69 -10.66 -3.88
CA LEU A 110 10.97 -11.97 -3.27
C LEU A 110 11.82 -11.83 -2.00
N VAL A 111 12.80 -10.92 -2.01
CA VAL A 111 13.62 -10.62 -0.82
C VAL A 111 12.78 -9.92 0.25
N LEU A 112 12.17 -8.78 -0.09
CA LEU A 112 11.57 -7.88 0.88
C LEU A 112 10.30 -8.43 1.54
N THR A 113 9.53 -9.27 0.85
CA THR A 113 8.29 -9.83 1.45
C THR A 113 8.58 -10.80 2.60
N GLN A 114 9.75 -11.42 2.65
CA GLN A 114 10.18 -12.25 3.78
C GLN A 114 10.30 -11.42 5.07
N LEU A 115 10.68 -10.14 4.95
CA LEU A 115 10.83 -9.24 6.09
C LEU A 115 9.52 -8.98 6.84
N LEU A 116 8.38 -9.14 6.16
CA LEU A 116 7.06 -8.88 6.75
C LEU A 116 6.75 -9.79 7.94
N THR A 117 7.43 -10.94 8.04
CA THR A 117 7.31 -11.87 9.18
C THR A 117 7.90 -11.31 10.48
N PHE A 118 8.82 -10.35 10.39
CA PHE A 118 9.46 -9.71 11.53
C PHE A 118 8.74 -8.43 11.98
N ILE A 119 7.68 -8.01 11.30
CA ILE A 119 6.91 -6.82 11.67
C ILE A 119 5.75 -7.25 12.59
N PRO A 120 5.80 -6.96 13.91
CA PRO A 120 4.84 -7.55 14.86
C PRO A 120 3.38 -7.17 14.61
N ALA A 121 3.15 -5.93 14.20
CA ALA A 121 1.81 -5.43 13.90
C ALA A 121 1.29 -5.89 12.53
N HIS A 122 2.13 -6.48 11.67
CA HIS A 122 1.70 -6.83 10.31
C HIS A 122 0.67 -7.97 10.33
N LEU A 123 -0.50 -7.66 9.79
CA LEU A 123 -1.57 -8.61 9.59
C LEU A 123 -1.63 -9.04 8.12
N SER A 124 -1.52 -10.34 7.85
CA SER A 124 -1.50 -10.87 6.48
C SER A 124 -2.87 -11.21 5.91
N ASN A 125 -3.87 -11.46 6.76
CA ASN A 125 -5.25 -11.75 6.36
C ASN A 125 -6.20 -11.77 7.58
N THR A 126 -7.51 -11.82 7.30
CA THR A 126 -8.58 -11.90 8.31
C THR A 126 -8.49 -13.12 9.24
N ARG A 127 -7.94 -14.25 8.79
CA ARG A 127 -7.80 -15.44 9.66
C ARG A 127 -6.78 -15.19 10.76
N ARG A 128 -5.63 -14.58 10.43
CA ARG A 128 -4.63 -14.19 11.44
C ARG A 128 -5.18 -13.20 12.46
N PHE A 129 -6.11 -12.35 12.04
CA PHE A 129 -6.76 -11.40 12.93
C PHE A 129 -7.66 -12.11 13.94
N LEU A 130 -8.45 -13.07 13.46
CA LEU A 130 -9.27 -13.93 14.31
C LEU A 130 -8.44 -14.71 15.33
N ASP A 131 -7.28 -15.22 14.91
CA ASP A 131 -6.37 -15.93 15.81
C ASP A 131 -5.84 -14.98 16.90
N GLN A 132 -5.35 -13.79 16.54
CA GLN A 132 -4.90 -12.76 17.50
C GLN A 132 -6.01 -12.34 18.48
N LEU A 133 -7.24 -12.17 17.98
CA LEU A 133 -8.39 -11.84 18.81
C LEU A 133 -8.72 -12.93 19.85
N ARG A 134 -8.55 -14.21 19.49
CA ARG A 134 -8.79 -15.34 20.40
C ARG A 134 -7.70 -15.49 21.44
N GLU A 135 -6.45 -15.21 21.06
CA GLU A 135 -5.28 -15.27 21.94
C GLU A 135 -5.23 -14.08 22.91
N THR A 136 -5.85 -12.96 22.56
CA THR A 136 -5.86 -11.75 23.37
C THR A 136 -6.83 -11.86 24.55
N ARG A 137 -6.34 -11.62 25.77
CA ARG A 137 -7.16 -11.57 26.98
C ARG A 137 -7.80 -10.20 27.17
N PHE A 138 -9.08 -10.07 26.81
CA PHE A 138 -9.85 -8.85 27.05
C PHE A 138 -10.41 -8.76 28.49
N ARG A 139 -10.50 -7.53 29.02
CA ARG A 139 -11.08 -7.23 30.35
C ARG A 139 -12.22 -6.23 30.20
N ARG A 140 -12.99 -6.05 31.28
CA ARG A 140 -14.22 -5.24 31.30
C ARG A 140 -14.04 -3.79 30.84
N ASN A 141 -12.89 -3.18 31.09
CA ASN A 141 -12.63 -1.77 30.81
C ASN A 141 -11.88 -1.54 29.49
N HIS A 142 -11.51 -2.61 28.80
CA HIS A 142 -10.79 -2.48 27.53
C HIS A 142 -11.71 -1.88 26.47
N VAL A 143 -11.14 -1.03 25.64
CA VAL A 143 -11.83 -0.35 24.53
C VAL A 143 -11.20 -0.76 23.21
N ILE A 144 -12.00 -0.76 22.14
CA ILE A 144 -11.56 -1.06 20.78
C ILE A 144 -11.93 0.08 19.84
N GLU A 145 -11.02 0.43 18.95
CA GLU A 145 -11.24 1.38 17.84
C GLU A 145 -10.49 0.87 16.61
N SER A 146 -10.91 1.33 15.42
CA SER A 146 -10.15 1.11 14.19
C SER A 146 -9.59 2.42 13.69
N PHE A 147 -8.37 2.39 13.18
CA PHE A 147 -7.74 3.55 12.55
C PHE A 147 -7.47 3.27 11.07
N ASP A 148 -7.66 4.26 10.21
CA ASP A 148 -7.40 4.18 8.76
C ASP A 148 -6.37 5.23 8.36
N VAL A 149 -5.32 4.79 7.67
CA VAL A 149 -4.29 5.70 7.15
C VAL A 149 -4.81 6.42 5.91
N THR A 150 -4.91 7.74 5.98
CA THR A 150 -5.39 8.54 4.87
C THR A 150 -4.41 8.49 3.70
N SER A 151 -4.86 7.91 2.58
CA SER A 151 -4.13 7.89 1.31
C SER A 151 -2.68 7.40 1.45
N LEU A 152 -2.47 6.31 2.21
CA LEU A 152 -1.16 5.76 2.58
C LEU A 152 -0.12 5.86 1.45
N TYR A 153 -0.37 5.22 0.31
CA TYR A 153 0.62 5.15 -0.78
C TYR A 153 1.11 6.50 -1.28
N THR A 154 0.25 7.51 -1.43
CA THR A 154 0.68 8.84 -1.92
C THR A 154 1.38 9.66 -0.84
N ASN A 155 1.20 9.32 0.43
CA ASN A 155 1.72 10.05 1.57
C ASN A 155 3.01 9.47 2.17
N VAL A 156 3.38 8.25 1.78
CA VAL A 156 4.66 7.64 2.17
C VAL A 156 5.83 8.47 1.62
N SER A 157 6.78 8.81 2.50
CA SER A 157 8.06 9.38 2.11
C SER A 157 8.96 8.29 1.52
N ASN A 158 9.40 8.47 0.27
CA ASN A 158 10.27 7.50 -0.41
C ASN A 158 11.60 7.30 0.33
N GLY A 159 12.18 8.40 0.85
CA GLY A 159 13.44 8.36 1.60
C GLY A 159 13.30 7.60 2.92
N ASP A 160 12.23 7.87 3.68
CA ASP A 160 12.00 7.21 4.97
C ASP A 160 11.63 5.73 4.78
N ALA A 161 10.88 5.39 3.73
CA ALA A 161 10.60 4.00 3.38
C ALA A 161 11.87 3.24 2.99
N LEU A 162 12.78 3.88 2.26
CA LEU A 162 14.08 3.31 1.92
C LEU A 162 14.93 3.09 3.18
N GLN A 163 14.98 4.09 4.07
CA GLN A 163 15.70 4.00 5.33
C GLN A 163 15.11 2.91 6.24
N ALA A 164 13.78 2.78 6.30
CA ALA A 164 13.12 1.69 7.02
C ALA A 164 13.47 0.32 6.47
N THR A 165 13.51 0.20 5.15
CA THR A 165 13.91 -1.03 4.47
C THR A 165 15.36 -1.39 4.77
N HIS A 166 16.26 -0.40 4.75
CA HIS A 166 17.67 -0.60 5.08
C HIS A 166 17.89 -1.10 6.52
N GLU A 167 17.23 -0.49 7.50
CA GLU A 167 17.32 -0.93 8.90
C GLU A 167 16.82 -2.37 9.09
N LEU A 168 15.64 -2.69 8.54
CA LEU A 168 15.06 -4.01 8.69
C LEU A 168 15.88 -5.09 7.96
N LEU A 169 16.52 -4.75 6.83
CA LEU A 169 17.48 -5.62 6.16
C LEU A 169 18.74 -5.82 7.00
N ASN A 170 19.30 -4.77 7.61
CA ASN A 170 20.49 -4.93 8.46
C ASN A 170 20.22 -5.84 9.67
N GLU A 171 19.01 -5.79 10.21
CA GLU A 171 18.61 -6.62 11.35
C GLU A 171 18.37 -8.09 10.96
N HIS A 172 17.76 -8.34 9.78
CA HIS A 172 17.22 -9.66 9.46
C HIS A 172 17.79 -10.31 8.18
N ALA A 173 18.74 -9.68 7.47
CA ALA A 173 19.32 -10.24 6.23
C ALA A 173 19.87 -11.66 6.42
N GLY A 174 20.42 -11.98 7.60
CA GLY A 174 20.92 -13.32 7.92
C GLY A 174 19.82 -14.38 8.09
N SER A 175 18.56 -13.97 8.22
CA SER A 175 17.39 -14.85 8.41
C SER A 175 16.51 -14.98 7.16
N ILE A 176 16.89 -14.35 6.05
CA ILE A 176 16.10 -14.36 4.80
C ILE A 176 16.98 -14.72 3.60
N ASN A 177 16.34 -15.17 2.52
CA ASN A 177 17.04 -15.42 1.27
C ASN A 177 17.25 -14.10 0.50
N MET A 178 18.51 -13.68 0.42
CA MET A 178 18.94 -12.48 -0.31
C MET A 178 19.25 -12.74 -1.79
N TYR A 179 19.18 -13.99 -2.25
CA TYR A 179 19.43 -14.41 -3.63
C TYR A 179 20.76 -13.89 -4.21
N GLY A 180 21.82 -13.93 -3.40
CA GLY A 180 23.16 -13.46 -3.76
C GLY A 180 23.38 -11.94 -3.63
N LEU A 181 22.34 -11.17 -3.35
CA LEU A 181 22.47 -9.72 -3.16
C LEU A 181 22.94 -9.39 -1.74
N SER A 182 23.73 -8.34 -1.59
CA SER A 182 24.00 -7.74 -0.28
C SER A 182 22.86 -6.78 0.12
N VAL A 183 22.83 -6.36 1.38
CA VAL A 183 21.90 -5.31 1.83
C VAL A 183 22.05 -4.03 1.00
N SER A 184 23.29 -3.60 0.74
CA SER A 184 23.55 -2.40 -0.07
C SER A 184 23.03 -2.55 -1.50
N HIS A 185 23.21 -3.72 -2.13
CA HIS A 185 22.67 -4.00 -3.45
C HIS A 185 21.14 -3.87 -3.48
N VAL A 186 20.44 -4.48 -2.52
CA VAL A 186 18.97 -4.42 -2.44
C VAL A 186 18.50 -2.97 -2.24
N VAL A 187 19.09 -2.24 -1.29
CA VAL A 187 18.70 -0.84 -1.02
C VAL A 187 18.95 0.05 -2.23
N THR A 188 20.10 -0.08 -2.91
CA THR A 188 20.38 0.68 -4.14
C THR A 188 19.36 0.38 -5.23
N LEU A 189 19.04 -0.89 -5.48
CA LEU A 189 18.04 -1.26 -6.50
C LEU A 189 16.63 -0.79 -6.14
N VAL A 190 16.23 -0.84 -4.86
CA VAL A 190 14.95 -0.28 -4.40
C VAL A 190 14.90 1.22 -4.67
N LYS A 191 15.98 1.95 -4.35
CA LYS A 191 16.07 3.39 -4.62
C LYS A 191 15.93 3.69 -6.12
N GLU A 192 16.68 3.00 -6.97
CA GLU A 192 16.60 3.19 -8.43
C GLU A 192 15.20 2.81 -8.98
N CYS A 193 14.52 1.82 -8.39
CA CYS A 193 13.13 1.51 -8.73
C CYS A 193 12.14 2.61 -8.30
N LEU A 194 12.37 3.27 -7.16
CA LEU A 194 11.54 4.40 -6.70
C LEU A 194 11.80 5.66 -7.53
N ASP A 195 13.04 5.88 -7.95
CA ASP A 195 13.42 7.00 -8.81
C ASP A 195 12.89 6.84 -10.25
N CYS A 196 12.67 5.59 -10.69
CA CYS A 196 12.09 5.27 -11.99
C CYS A 196 10.55 5.37 -11.97
N SER A 197 10.05 6.59 -11.75
CA SER A 197 8.63 6.89 -11.47
C SER A 197 7.91 7.67 -12.57
N ILE A 198 8.47 7.69 -13.78
CA ILE A 198 7.86 8.35 -14.94
C ILE A 198 6.79 7.47 -15.57
N PHE A 199 5.64 8.07 -15.87
CA PHE A 199 4.49 7.43 -16.51
C PHE A 199 3.83 8.38 -17.52
N ARG A 200 2.86 7.85 -18.27
CA ARG A 200 2.08 8.61 -19.25
C ARG A 200 0.60 8.66 -18.91
N TRP A 201 -0.02 9.77 -19.27
CA TRP A 201 -1.47 9.91 -19.34
C TRP A 201 -1.84 10.85 -20.50
N SER A 202 -2.83 10.48 -21.31
CA SER A 202 -3.29 11.25 -22.47
C SER A 202 -2.15 11.76 -23.38
N GLY A 203 -1.18 10.88 -23.67
CA GLY A 203 -0.02 11.20 -24.50
C GLY A 203 1.11 11.96 -23.80
N GLN A 204 0.83 12.64 -22.68
CA GLN A 204 1.76 13.45 -21.91
C GLN A 204 2.54 12.63 -20.87
N TYR A 205 3.73 13.09 -20.51
CA TYR A 205 4.60 12.44 -19.52
C TYR A 205 4.53 13.16 -18.18
N PHE A 206 4.48 12.38 -17.11
CA PHE A 206 4.47 12.84 -15.73
C PHE A 206 5.43 12.00 -14.91
N ARG A 207 5.89 12.57 -13.79
CA ARG A 207 6.68 11.85 -12.79
C ARG A 207 6.00 11.97 -11.44
N GLN A 208 5.89 10.85 -10.73
CA GLN A 208 5.49 10.87 -9.33
C GLN A 208 6.71 11.27 -8.48
N VAL A 209 6.60 12.37 -7.74
CA VAL A 209 7.71 12.95 -6.96
C VAL A 209 7.68 12.57 -5.49
N ARG A 210 6.52 12.11 -5.00
CA ARG A 210 6.31 11.65 -3.63
C ARG A 210 5.34 10.48 -3.61
N GLY A 211 5.55 9.58 -2.66
CA GLY A 211 4.73 8.41 -2.49
C GLY A 211 5.22 7.21 -3.28
N LEU A 212 4.52 6.11 -3.05
CA LEU A 212 4.69 4.84 -3.74
C LEU A 212 3.63 4.74 -4.83
N ALA A 213 4.06 4.49 -6.06
CA ALA A 213 3.15 4.33 -7.19
C ALA A 213 2.24 3.13 -6.97
N MET A 214 0.92 3.35 -6.86
CA MET A 214 -0.03 2.24 -6.75
C MET A 214 0.00 1.47 -8.09
N GLY A 215 0.38 0.21 -8.05
CA GLY A 215 0.63 -0.60 -9.25
C GLY A 215 2.11 -0.94 -9.46
N GLN A 216 3.03 -0.29 -8.75
CA GLN A 216 4.39 -0.76 -8.61
C GLN A 216 4.44 -1.94 -7.63
N ARG A 217 5.19 -2.98 -7.98
CA ARG A 217 5.24 -4.23 -7.23
C ARG A 217 5.81 -4.07 -5.81
N LEU A 218 6.74 -3.15 -5.62
CA LEU A 218 7.35 -2.86 -4.32
C LEU A 218 6.46 -2.02 -3.41
N ALA A 219 5.46 -1.33 -3.95
CA ALA A 219 4.67 -0.38 -3.16
C ALA A 219 4.04 -1.01 -1.91
N PRO A 220 3.40 -2.20 -1.96
CA PRO A 220 2.78 -2.78 -0.78
C PRO A 220 3.79 -3.13 0.33
N VAL A 221 4.90 -3.77 -0.02
CA VAL A 221 5.91 -4.18 0.97
C VAL A 221 6.61 -2.96 1.57
N LEU A 222 6.95 -1.96 0.76
CA LEU A 222 7.56 -0.71 1.25
C LEU A 222 6.61 0.09 2.13
N ALA A 223 5.30 0.10 1.83
CA ALA A 223 4.31 0.75 2.68
C ALA A 223 4.23 0.06 4.04
N ILE A 224 4.21 -1.28 4.09
CA ILE A 224 4.14 -2.03 5.36
C ILE A 224 5.41 -1.79 6.19
N VAL A 225 6.58 -1.86 5.56
CA VAL A 225 7.88 -1.61 6.20
C VAL A 225 7.98 -0.18 6.72
N TYR A 226 7.58 0.82 5.94
CA TYR A 226 7.54 2.21 6.38
C TYR A 226 6.61 2.39 7.60
N MET A 227 5.40 1.83 7.54
CA MET A 227 4.45 1.91 8.65
C MET A 227 4.95 1.19 9.92
N SER A 228 5.82 0.18 9.79
CA SER A 228 6.46 -0.46 10.95
C SER A 228 7.28 0.50 11.80
N LYS A 229 7.80 1.58 11.21
CA LYS A 229 8.45 2.67 11.96
C LYS A 229 7.45 3.59 12.62
N ILE A 230 6.42 3.99 11.86
CA ILE A 230 5.38 4.90 12.32
C ILE A 230 4.65 4.32 13.55
N GLU A 231 4.46 3.01 13.61
CA GLU A 231 3.74 2.37 14.71
C GLU A 231 4.60 2.05 15.95
N ARG A 232 5.94 2.17 15.89
CA ARG A 232 6.83 1.82 17.03
C ARG A 232 6.44 2.51 18.33
N PRO A 233 6.21 3.84 18.38
CA PRO A 233 5.90 4.52 19.63
C PRO A 233 4.57 4.09 20.24
N VAL A 234 3.63 3.57 19.44
CA VAL A 234 2.40 2.97 19.95
C VAL A 234 2.67 1.57 20.49
N LEU A 235 3.45 0.75 19.76
CA LEU A 235 3.82 -0.59 20.23
C LEU A 235 4.60 -0.55 21.55
N ASP A 236 5.46 0.45 21.75
CA ASP A 236 6.21 0.65 23.00
C ASP A 236 5.31 0.93 24.21
N ARG A 237 4.10 1.45 23.97
CA ARG A 237 3.08 1.65 25.02
C ARG A 237 2.35 0.36 25.39
N ARG A 238 2.55 -0.71 24.62
CA ARG A 238 1.98 -2.04 24.84
C ARG A 238 0.45 -2.00 24.96
N PRO A 239 -0.26 -1.51 23.91
CA PRO A 239 -1.70 -1.66 23.85
C PRO A 239 -2.09 -3.13 23.99
N VAL A 240 -3.31 -3.39 24.45
CA VAL A 240 -3.84 -4.75 24.64
C VAL A 240 -3.73 -5.56 23.35
N LEU A 241 -4.02 -4.91 22.21
CA LEU A 241 -3.79 -5.46 20.88
C LEU A 241 -3.55 -4.30 19.90
N TYR A 242 -2.55 -4.44 19.04
CA TYR A 242 -2.38 -3.58 17.87
C TYR A 242 -2.00 -4.43 16.68
N CYS A 243 -2.79 -4.37 15.61
CA CYS A 243 -2.48 -5.04 14.36
C CYS A 243 -2.96 -4.21 13.17
N ARG A 244 -2.31 -4.38 12.02
CA ARG A 244 -2.53 -3.56 10.85
C ARG A 244 -2.47 -4.38 9.56
N TYR A 245 -3.55 -4.31 8.80
CA TYR A 245 -3.63 -4.81 7.44
C TYR A 245 -3.42 -3.64 6.47
N VAL A 246 -2.18 -3.45 6.03
CA VAL A 246 -1.79 -2.34 5.13
C VAL A 246 -2.12 -0.97 5.74
N ASP A 247 -3.26 -0.38 5.42
CA ASP A 247 -3.77 0.93 5.87
C ASP A 247 -4.80 0.83 7.01
N ASP A 248 -5.44 -0.33 7.20
CA ASP A 248 -6.45 -0.56 8.25
C ASP A 248 -5.78 -1.07 9.53
N CYS A 249 -5.89 -0.34 10.64
CA CYS A 249 -5.41 -0.73 11.97
C CYS A 249 -6.57 -1.11 12.89
N PHE A 250 -6.40 -2.16 13.69
CA PHE A 250 -7.25 -2.48 14.82
C PHE A 250 -6.46 -2.27 16.11
N VAL A 251 -7.03 -1.49 17.03
CA VAL A 251 -6.39 -1.15 18.29
C VAL A 251 -7.33 -1.51 19.44
N ALA A 252 -6.77 -2.14 20.46
CA ALA A 252 -7.42 -2.35 21.75
C ALA A 252 -6.53 -1.78 22.85
N CYS A 253 -7.10 -0.97 23.74
CA CYS A 253 -6.38 -0.34 24.84
C CYS A 253 -7.07 -0.63 26.18
N SER A 254 -6.34 -0.44 27.28
CA SER A 254 -6.87 -0.65 28.63
C SER A 254 -7.90 0.41 29.02
N THR A 255 -7.78 1.61 28.45
CA THR A 255 -8.65 2.76 28.70
C THR A 255 -8.83 3.62 27.45
N GLN A 256 -9.89 4.43 27.41
CA GLN A 256 -10.08 5.42 26.35
C GLN A 256 -8.94 6.46 26.31
N LYS A 257 -8.41 6.86 27.47
CA LYS A 257 -7.27 7.80 27.55
C LYS A 257 -6.04 7.25 26.82
N GLU A 258 -5.73 5.98 27.02
CA GLU A 258 -4.62 5.32 26.33
C GLU A 258 -4.87 5.23 24.82
N MET A 259 -6.11 4.91 24.42
CA MET A 259 -6.52 4.92 23.01
C MET A 259 -6.30 6.29 22.35
N ASP A 260 -6.75 7.36 23.02
CA ASP A 260 -6.60 8.74 22.53
C ASP A 260 -5.12 9.13 22.41
N THR A 261 -4.29 8.78 23.41
CA THR A 261 -2.83 8.99 23.33
C THR A 261 -2.19 8.24 22.16
N CYS A 262 -2.59 6.98 21.91
CA CYS A 262 -2.07 6.21 20.77
C CYS A 262 -2.45 6.86 19.44
N PHE A 263 -3.70 7.34 19.32
CA PHE A 263 -4.19 8.03 18.14
C PHE A 263 -3.44 9.35 17.88
N GLU A 264 -3.21 10.14 18.93
CA GLU A 264 -2.45 11.39 18.86
C GLU A 264 -0.99 11.12 18.45
N LEU A 265 -0.34 10.14 19.08
CA LEU A 265 1.04 9.76 18.76
C LEU A 265 1.19 9.37 17.29
N LEU A 266 0.29 8.55 16.75
CA LEU A 266 0.34 8.15 15.33
C LEU A 266 0.25 9.35 14.39
N ASN A 267 -0.56 10.35 14.73
CA ASN A 267 -0.75 11.56 13.92
C ASN A 267 0.40 12.58 14.03
N THR A 268 1.35 12.39 14.95
CA THR A 268 2.54 13.25 15.10
C THR A 268 3.82 12.64 14.54
N GLN A 269 3.81 11.37 14.11
CA GLN A 269 5.04 10.67 13.69
C GLN A 269 5.62 11.13 12.36
N ALA A 270 4.78 11.59 11.43
CA ALA A 270 5.26 12.03 10.12
C ALA A 270 4.40 13.17 9.59
N GLU A 271 5.02 14.07 8.83
CA GLU A 271 4.37 15.26 8.28
C GLU A 271 3.12 14.91 7.46
N ASN A 272 3.22 13.88 6.62
CA ASN A 272 2.22 13.56 5.60
C ASN A 272 1.33 12.36 5.92
N ILE A 273 1.62 11.65 7.02
CA ILE A 273 0.81 10.51 7.45
C ILE A 273 -0.23 10.99 8.46
N ARG A 274 -1.49 10.70 8.17
CA ARG A 274 -2.62 11.02 9.04
C ARG A 274 -3.51 9.81 9.18
N PHE A 275 -4.02 9.62 10.38
CA PHE A 275 -4.95 8.55 10.72
C PHE A 275 -6.32 9.15 10.99
N THR A 276 -7.33 8.51 10.45
CA THR A 276 -8.72 8.70 10.90
C THR A 276 -9.07 7.60 11.88
N ARG A 277 -10.09 7.81 12.72
CA ARG A 277 -10.56 6.81 13.67
C ARG A 277 -12.05 6.57 13.54
N GLU A 278 -12.43 5.30 13.65
CA GLU A 278 -13.81 4.84 13.72
C GLU A 278 -14.03 4.14 15.06
N LYS A 279 -15.10 4.56 15.75
CA LYS A 279 -15.54 3.98 17.02
C LYS A 279 -16.67 2.98 16.78
N PRO A 280 -16.90 2.01 17.68
CA PRO A 280 -18.02 1.09 17.57
C PRO A 280 -19.36 1.83 17.46
N ILE A 281 -20.19 1.46 16.48
CA ILE A 281 -21.57 1.95 16.30
C ILE A 281 -22.50 0.81 16.70
N ASP A 282 -23.50 1.09 17.53
CA ASP A 282 -24.37 0.05 18.12
C ASP A 282 -23.56 -1.11 18.71
N THR A 283 -22.43 -0.80 19.37
CA THR A 283 -21.44 -1.72 19.96
C THR A 283 -20.59 -2.55 18.98
N TRP A 284 -20.80 -2.41 17.66
CA TRP A 284 -20.04 -3.13 16.64
C TRP A 284 -19.04 -2.22 15.93
N LEU A 285 -17.80 -2.68 15.85
CA LEU A 285 -16.72 -2.03 15.10
C LEU A 285 -16.45 -2.80 13.80
N PRO A 286 -16.65 -2.19 12.63
CA PRO A 286 -16.19 -2.75 11.36
C PRO A 286 -14.65 -2.83 11.32
N PHE A 287 -14.11 -3.97 10.89
CA PHE A 287 -12.69 -4.12 10.59
C PHE A 287 -12.49 -5.21 9.53
N LEU A 288 -11.81 -4.90 8.43
CA LEU A 288 -11.70 -5.76 7.25
C LEU A 288 -13.09 -6.23 6.75
N ASN A 289 -13.31 -7.54 6.69
CA ASN A 289 -14.57 -8.15 6.28
C ASN A 289 -15.41 -8.61 7.49
N MET A 290 -15.18 -8.00 8.66
CA MET A 290 -15.76 -8.44 9.91
C MET A 290 -16.29 -7.27 10.74
N GLN A 291 -17.14 -7.60 11.70
CA GLN A 291 -17.56 -6.72 12.76
C GLN A 291 -17.16 -7.35 14.10
N VAL A 292 -16.59 -6.54 14.98
CA VAL A 292 -16.10 -6.94 16.29
C VAL A 292 -16.90 -6.19 17.36
N GLN A 293 -17.42 -6.92 18.34
CA GLN A 293 -18.08 -6.38 19.51
C GLN A 293 -17.28 -6.81 20.74
N LEU A 294 -16.94 -5.85 21.59
CA LEU A 294 -16.30 -6.10 22.89
C LEU A 294 -17.21 -5.56 24.00
N GLU A 295 -17.81 -6.46 24.77
CA GLU A 295 -18.71 -6.10 25.87
C GLU A 295 -18.27 -6.80 27.16
N ARG A 296 -17.92 -6.00 28.18
CA ARG A 296 -17.54 -6.52 29.52
C ARG A 296 -16.45 -7.62 29.48
N GLY A 297 -15.53 -7.52 28.51
CA GLY A 297 -14.45 -8.50 28.29
C GLY A 297 -14.83 -9.69 27.41
N PHE A 298 -16.08 -9.81 26.98
CA PHE A 298 -16.52 -10.83 26.03
C PHE A 298 -16.42 -10.30 24.61
N LEU A 299 -15.68 -11.03 23.78
CA LEU A 299 -15.50 -10.72 22.37
C LEU A 299 -16.49 -11.51 21.53
N ARG A 300 -17.21 -10.83 20.64
CA ARG A 300 -18.02 -11.45 19.59
C ARG A 300 -17.61 -10.92 18.24
N THR A 301 -17.68 -11.78 17.24
CA THR A 301 -17.36 -11.42 15.86
C THR A 301 -18.43 -11.92 14.92
N LYS A 302 -18.77 -11.14 13.90
CA LYS A 302 -19.65 -11.57 12.82
C LYS A 302 -19.11 -11.11 11.47
N TRP A 303 -19.55 -11.76 10.42
CA TRP A 303 -19.23 -11.32 9.06
C TRP A 303 -19.79 -9.92 8.82
N TYR A 304 -19.00 -9.06 8.16
CA TYR A 304 -19.43 -7.72 7.82
C TYR A 304 -19.27 -7.46 6.34
N ARG A 305 -20.32 -6.87 5.79
CA ARG A 305 -20.34 -6.41 4.41
C ARG A 305 -20.72 -4.94 4.41
N LYS A 306 -19.90 -4.12 3.74
CA LYS A 306 -20.18 -2.69 3.59
C LYS A 306 -21.58 -2.51 2.96
N PRO A 307 -22.43 -1.61 3.47
CA PRO A 307 -23.78 -1.37 2.94
C PRO A 307 -23.80 -1.04 1.43
N THR A 308 -22.71 -0.46 0.92
CA THR A 308 -22.53 -0.10 -0.49
C THR A 308 -22.18 -1.28 -1.41
N SER A 309 -21.99 -2.49 -0.88
CA SER A 309 -21.62 -3.67 -1.66
C SER A 309 -22.83 -4.27 -2.38
N LYS A 310 -23.08 -3.81 -3.61
CA LYS A 310 -24.26 -4.16 -4.43
C LYS A 310 -24.24 -5.56 -5.09
N ASN A 311 -23.42 -6.52 -4.65
CA ASN A 311 -23.24 -7.82 -5.33
C ASN A 311 -22.92 -7.72 -6.84
N ILE A 312 -22.31 -6.60 -7.27
CA ILE A 312 -22.03 -6.38 -8.68
C ILE A 312 -20.77 -7.16 -9.03
N LEU A 313 -20.93 -8.22 -9.81
CA LEU A 313 -19.82 -8.95 -10.40
C LEU A 313 -19.39 -8.28 -11.71
N VAL A 314 -18.09 -8.28 -11.94
CA VAL A 314 -17.55 -7.86 -13.23
C VAL A 314 -17.88 -8.94 -14.25
N HIS A 315 -18.55 -8.55 -15.33
CA HIS A 315 -18.90 -9.47 -16.41
C HIS A 315 -17.67 -10.22 -16.92
N PHE A 316 -17.77 -11.54 -17.10
CA PHE A 316 -16.64 -12.40 -17.46
C PHE A 316 -15.96 -11.95 -18.76
N ARG A 317 -16.73 -11.41 -19.71
CA ARG A 317 -16.22 -10.87 -20.99
C ARG A 317 -15.69 -9.43 -20.93
N SER A 318 -15.66 -8.78 -19.77
CA SER A 318 -15.10 -7.43 -19.67
C SER A 318 -13.60 -7.41 -19.98
N ALA A 319 -13.05 -6.24 -20.33
CA ALA A 319 -11.63 -6.07 -20.66
C ALA A 319 -10.67 -6.19 -19.45
N HIS A 320 -11.18 -6.50 -18.25
CA HIS A 320 -10.34 -6.68 -17.07
C HIS A 320 -9.44 -7.91 -17.18
N PRO A 321 -8.22 -7.88 -16.61
CA PRO A 321 -7.37 -9.05 -16.51
C PRO A 321 -8.06 -10.23 -15.81
N LEU A 322 -7.78 -11.46 -16.24
CA LEU A 322 -8.39 -12.67 -15.67
C LEU A 322 -8.20 -12.77 -14.15
N LYS A 323 -6.99 -12.42 -13.67
CA LYS A 323 -6.69 -12.40 -12.22
C LYS A 323 -7.60 -11.44 -11.46
N THR A 324 -7.93 -10.27 -12.03
CA THR A 324 -8.85 -9.30 -11.40
C THR A 324 -10.25 -9.87 -11.30
N LYS A 325 -10.75 -10.53 -12.37
CA LYS A 325 -12.06 -11.20 -12.35
C LYS A 325 -12.13 -12.29 -11.28
N GLN A 326 -11.09 -13.13 -11.20
CA GLN A 326 -10.97 -14.18 -10.17
C GLN A 326 -10.84 -13.61 -8.76
N ALA A 327 -10.14 -12.50 -8.59
CA ALA A 327 -10.03 -11.83 -7.28
C ALA A 327 -11.38 -11.30 -6.82
N ILE A 328 -12.17 -10.70 -7.73
CA ILE A 328 -13.51 -10.16 -7.42
C ILE A 328 -14.47 -11.26 -6.98
N THR A 329 -14.45 -12.43 -7.62
CA THR A 329 -15.29 -13.55 -7.18
C THR A 329 -14.87 -14.08 -5.81
N ARG A 330 -13.56 -14.17 -5.54
CA ARG A 330 -13.04 -14.62 -4.23
C ARG A 330 -13.33 -13.63 -3.10
N THR A 331 -13.35 -12.33 -3.37
CA THR A 331 -13.63 -11.31 -2.35
C THR A 331 -15.12 -11.05 -2.12
N GLN A 332 -16.01 -11.57 -2.98
CA GLN A 332 -17.47 -11.45 -2.81
C GLN A 332 -18.13 -12.67 -2.16
N HIS A 333 -17.47 -13.84 -2.15
CA HIS A 333 -18.03 -15.13 -1.67
C HIS A 333 -17.37 -15.69 -0.39
N VAL A 334 -16.50 -14.94 0.26
CA VAL A 334 -16.03 -15.25 1.62
C VAL A 334 -16.75 -14.33 2.57
#